data_AF-A0A0N0T925-F1
#
_entry.id   AF-A0A0N0T925-F1
#
_cell.length_a   1.000
_cell.length_b   1.000
_cell.length_c   1.000
_cell.angle_alpha   90.00
_cell.angle_beta   90.00
_cell.angle_gamma   90.00
#
_symmetry.space_group_name_H-M   'P 1'
#
loop_
_entity.id
_entity.type
_entity.pdbx_description
1 polymer ?
#
loop_
_entity_poly.entity_id
_entity_poly.type
_entity_poly.pdbx_seq_one_letter_code
_entity_poly.pdbx_strand_id
1 'polypeptide(L)'
;MSNLANQLVIAEREEVSRAIRLLLAAPLISARTAPEAFDLVRRRRDPVEKWFDYYCGWSLVVEPRLGYARLAKVRLATDPTRPARRHRAGRAPFDRRRYTLMCVVAAELLAIPVTTIGLLADRVVQACAADPALPRFDTSSRAERMAFVDALRLLESFGAVEVVDGVTDAYVDSAAAKVLYQVDATLLMRLPAAPVGASQVAVPADEVPLLFPELLTRLSRERRYGDTDDEVSDVRRNLRLRHSVFRRLVEDPVVHRDELTPAELAYLESPTGGQLLRRAADQAGFLVEERAEGFMLVDPDGLATDSRFPDDSSNAKVAALLLLDGIASAPGPVAVEQLHGEADALLNRFPKWAKGYRGENGSGRLVADALEVLTAFGLVRVGGGVVRARPAAARYAVTRTSTDDVEDEP
;
A
#
# COMPACT_ATOMS: atom_id res chain seq x y z
N MET A 1 -25.29 -37.21 4.72
CA MET A 1 -25.12 -36.10 5.69
C MET A 1 -23.66 -35.67 5.86
N SER A 2 -22.68 -36.58 5.98
CA SER A 2 -21.25 -36.22 6.10
C SER A 2 -20.68 -35.42 4.90
N ASN A 3 -21.07 -35.73 3.67
CA ASN A 3 -20.55 -35.05 2.48
C ASN A 3 -21.00 -33.57 2.39
N LEU A 4 -22.28 -33.28 2.69
CA LEU A 4 -22.81 -31.92 2.70
C LEU A 4 -22.19 -31.06 3.81
N ALA A 5 -22.00 -31.62 5.01
CA ALA A 5 -21.34 -30.93 6.11
C ALA A 5 -19.88 -30.57 5.75
N ASN A 6 -19.16 -31.48 5.10
CA ASN A 6 -17.81 -31.23 4.63
C ASN A 6 -17.77 -30.15 3.54
N GLN A 7 -18.72 -30.17 2.59
CA GLN A 7 -18.85 -29.14 1.56
C GLN A 7 -19.11 -27.75 2.16
N LEU A 8 -19.98 -27.65 3.17
CA LEU A 8 -20.26 -26.39 3.86
C LEU A 8 -19.03 -25.83 4.57
N VAL A 9 -18.24 -26.69 5.22
CA VAL A 9 -16.99 -26.28 5.88
C VAL A 9 -15.96 -25.79 4.87
N ILE A 10 -15.84 -26.45 3.71
CA ILE A 10 -14.93 -26.02 2.64
C ILE A 10 -15.36 -24.66 2.09
N ALA A 11 -16.64 -24.50 1.74
CA ALA A 11 -17.17 -23.24 1.24
C ALA A 11 -17.00 -22.09 2.25
N GLU A 12 -17.21 -22.35 3.54
CA GLU A 12 -16.95 -21.36 4.58
C GLU A 12 -15.47 -20.96 4.66
N ARG A 13 -14.55 -21.93 4.56
CA ARG A 13 -13.10 -21.62 4.54
C ARG A 13 -12.74 -20.76 3.34
N GLU A 14 -13.23 -21.10 2.15
CA GLU A 14 -12.99 -20.31 0.93
C GLU A 14 -13.53 -18.89 1.06
N GLU A 15 -14.74 -18.72 1.62
CA GLU A 15 -15.33 -17.41 1.91
C GLU A 15 -14.47 -16.60 2.89
N VAL A 16 -13.95 -17.21 3.96
CA VAL A 16 -13.06 -16.56 4.92
C VAL A 16 -11.74 -16.17 4.27
N SER A 17 -11.08 -17.07 3.55
CA SER A 17 -9.84 -16.81 2.80
C SER A 17 -10.01 -15.64 1.84
N ARG A 18 -11.12 -15.63 1.10
CA ARG A 18 -11.45 -14.54 0.16
C ARG A 18 -11.70 -13.22 0.89
N ALA A 19 -12.43 -13.23 2.00
CA ALA A 19 -12.69 -12.02 2.79
C ALA A 19 -11.40 -11.39 3.35
N ILE A 20 -10.47 -12.22 3.86
CA ILE A 20 -9.15 -11.77 4.33
C ILE A 20 -8.39 -11.08 3.19
N ARG A 21 -8.28 -11.74 2.04
CA ARG A 21 -7.54 -11.20 0.88
C ARG A 21 -8.16 -9.90 0.33
N LEU A 22 -9.48 -9.80 0.29
CA LEU A 22 -10.17 -8.56 -0.09
C LEU A 22 -9.88 -7.41 0.87
N LEU A 23 -9.87 -7.65 2.18
CA LEU A 23 -9.53 -6.61 3.17
C LEU A 23 -8.04 -6.25 3.18
N LEU A 24 -7.16 -7.17 2.79
CA LEU A 24 -5.74 -6.88 2.56
C LEU A 24 -5.56 -5.97 1.32
N ALA A 25 -6.28 -6.19 0.22
CA ALA A 25 -6.21 -5.28 -0.92
C ALA A 25 -6.90 -3.92 -0.64
N ALA A 26 -8.08 -3.95 -0.03
CA ALA A 26 -8.91 -2.79 0.24
C ALA A 26 -9.24 -2.73 1.74
N PRO A 27 -8.44 -2.00 2.56
CA PRO A 27 -8.66 -1.93 4.01
C PRO A 27 -9.89 -1.08 4.41
N LEU A 28 -10.63 -0.58 3.43
CA LEU A 28 -11.95 0.03 3.59
C LEU A 28 -12.84 -0.47 2.44
N ILE A 29 -13.86 -1.25 2.79
CA ILE A 29 -14.84 -1.81 1.85
C ILE A 29 -16.21 -1.22 2.20
N SER A 30 -16.91 -0.67 1.21
CA SER A 30 -18.25 -0.11 1.38
C SER A 30 -19.29 -0.92 0.63
N ALA A 31 -20.49 -1.04 1.19
CA ALA A 31 -21.68 -1.59 0.55
C ALA A 31 -22.04 -0.84 -0.74
N ARG A 32 -21.67 0.44 -0.85
CA ARG A 32 -21.96 1.27 -2.03
C ARG A 32 -21.04 0.96 -3.20
N THR A 33 -19.74 0.81 -2.95
CA THR A 33 -18.74 0.62 -4.00
C THR A 33 -18.44 -0.85 -4.29
N ALA A 34 -18.62 -1.73 -3.30
CA ALA A 34 -18.35 -3.15 -3.40
C ALA A 34 -19.35 -3.98 -2.56
N PRO A 35 -20.65 -3.99 -2.94
CA PRO A 35 -21.71 -4.64 -2.17
C PRO A 35 -21.44 -6.13 -1.88
N GLU A 36 -20.99 -6.89 -2.88
CA GLU A 36 -20.72 -8.32 -2.73
C GLU A 36 -19.57 -8.59 -1.76
N ALA A 37 -18.49 -7.82 -1.86
CA ALA A 37 -17.34 -7.92 -0.97
C ALA A 37 -17.71 -7.52 0.47
N PHE A 38 -18.49 -6.45 0.62
CA PHE A 38 -18.99 -6.01 1.91
C PHE A 38 -19.89 -7.08 2.55
N ASP A 39 -20.82 -7.66 1.78
CA ASP A 39 -21.71 -8.70 2.28
C ASP A 39 -20.95 -9.96 2.68
N LEU A 40 -19.91 -10.35 1.93
CA LEU A 40 -19.03 -11.45 2.30
C LEU A 40 -18.32 -11.19 3.64
N VAL A 41 -17.68 -10.02 3.79
CA VAL A 41 -17.00 -9.62 5.04
C VAL A 41 -17.99 -9.55 6.19
N ARG A 42 -19.18 -9.00 5.97
CA ARG A 42 -20.25 -8.91 6.97
C ARG A 42 -20.71 -10.29 7.44
N ARG A 43 -20.92 -11.24 6.51
CA ARG A 43 -21.31 -12.62 6.83
C ARG A 43 -20.22 -13.36 7.61
N ARG A 44 -18.96 -13.15 7.25
CA ARG A 44 -17.80 -13.85 7.84
C ARG A 44 -16.99 -12.99 8.82
N ARG A 45 -17.62 -11.99 9.44
CA ARG A 45 -16.91 -10.99 10.27
C ARG A 45 -16.13 -11.64 11.42
N ASP A 46 -16.73 -12.59 12.13
CA ASP A 46 -16.16 -13.17 13.35
C ASP A 46 -14.84 -13.95 13.09
N PRO A 47 -14.77 -14.90 12.12
CA PRO A 47 -13.51 -15.57 11.80
C PRO A 47 -12.47 -14.63 11.18
N VAL A 48 -12.89 -13.66 10.37
CA VAL A 48 -11.99 -12.71 9.71
C VAL A 48 -11.36 -11.75 10.72
N GLU A 49 -12.15 -11.19 11.64
CA GLU A 49 -11.69 -10.34 12.73
C GLU A 49 -10.68 -11.08 13.63
N LYS A 50 -11.01 -12.33 14.01
CA LYS A 50 -10.10 -13.18 14.81
C LYS A 50 -8.78 -13.45 14.10
N TRP A 51 -8.81 -13.64 12.77
CA TRP A 51 -7.59 -13.85 12.00
C TRP A 51 -6.69 -12.61 12.05
N PHE A 52 -7.24 -11.42 11.79
CA PHE A 52 -6.48 -10.17 11.81
C PHE A 52 -5.96 -9.80 13.20
N ASP A 53 -6.76 -9.97 14.26
CA ASP A 53 -6.29 -9.70 15.62
C ASP A 53 -5.22 -10.69 16.06
N TYR A 54 -5.39 -11.99 15.76
CA TYR A 54 -4.44 -13.00 16.19
C TYR A 54 -3.09 -12.92 15.47
N TYR A 55 -3.07 -12.81 14.15
CA TYR A 55 -1.81 -12.82 13.40
C TYR A 55 -1.19 -11.43 13.31
N CYS A 56 -2.00 -10.39 13.07
CA CYS A 56 -1.52 -9.04 12.80
C CYS A 56 -1.78 -8.07 13.96
N GLY A 57 -2.65 -8.39 14.93
CA GLY A 57 -3.08 -7.42 15.94
C GLY A 57 -3.82 -6.22 15.35
N TRP A 58 -4.36 -6.31 14.14
CA TRP A 58 -5.12 -5.24 13.50
C TRP A 58 -6.59 -5.33 13.89
N SER A 59 -7.24 -4.18 14.11
CA SER A 59 -8.67 -4.13 14.36
C SER A 59 -9.46 -4.09 13.07
N LEU A 60 -10.50 -4.92 13.00
CA LEU A 60 -11.51 -4.89 11.95
C LEU A 60 -12.81 -4.39 12.56
N VAL A 61 -13.33 -3.28 12.04
CA VAL A 61 -14.64 -2.76 12.41
C VAL A 61 -15.58 -2.97 11.23
N VAL A 62 -16.66 -3.72 11.46
CA VAL A 62 -17.74 -3.89 10.48
C VAL A 62 -18.98 -3.18 11.03
N GLU A 63 -19.49 -2.21 10.28
CA GLU A 63 -20.66 -1.41 10.64
C GLU A 63 -21.80 -1.67 9.62
N PRO A 64 -22.62 -2.73 9.80
CA PRO A 64 -23.68 -3.08 8.86
C PRO A 64 -24.66 -1.96 8.56
N ARG A 65 -24.99 -1.13 9.56
CA ARG A 65 -25.93 -0.01 9.41
C ARG A 65 -25.36 1.15 8.61
N LEU A 66 -24.05 1.39 8.73
CA LEU A 66 -23.35 2.43 7.99
C LEU A 66 -22.79 1.91 6.65
N GLY A 67 -22.88 0.61 6.40
CA GLY A 67 -22.51 0.00 5.14
C GLY A 67 -21.01 0.01 4.86
N TYR A 68 -20.15 -0.11 5.88
CA TYR A 68 -18.70 -0.23 5.66
C TYR A 68 -18.00 -1.23 6.59
N ALA A 69 -16.89 -1.77 6.12
CA ALA A 69 -15.93 -2.55 6.88
C ALA A 69 -14.54 -1.90 6.76
N ARG A 70 -13.87 -1.66 7.89
CA ARG A 70 -12.59 -0.94 7.99
C ARG A 70 -11.58 -1.78 8.76
N LEU A 71 -10.49 -2.17 8.08
CA LEU A 71 -9.33 -2.84 8.67
C LEU A 71 -8.21 -1.83 9.00
N ALA A 72 -8.00 -1.51 10.28
CA ALA A 72 -6.94 -0.59 10.70
C ALA A 72 -5.55 -1.26 10.64
N LYS A 73 -4.90 -1.14 9.49
CA LYS A 73 -3.52 -1.59 9.29
C LYS A 73 -2.52 -0.66 9.95
N VAL A 74 -1.95 -1.10 11.07
CA VAL A 74 -0.88 -0.40 11.78
C VAL A 74 0.47 -0.86 11.24
N ARG A 75 1.24 0.09 10.70
CA ARG A 75 2.58 -0.10 10.12
C ARG A 75 3.42 1.17 10.35
N LEU A 76 4.72 1.00 10.53
CA LEU A 76 5.67 2.11 10.44
C LEU A 76 5.75 2.59 8.98
N ALA A 77 5.34 3.83 8.72
CA ALA A 77 5.26 4.40 7.37
C ALA A 77 6.63 4.83 6.83
N THR A 78 7.54 3.86 6.63
CA THR A 78 8.89 4.09 6.07
C THR A 78 9.01 3.69 4.59
N ASP A 79 7.99 3.05 4.03
CA ASP A 79 7.97 2.59 2.64
C ASP A 79 7.39 3.68 1.71
N PRO A 80 8.20 4.31 0.84
CA PRO A 80 7.73 5.35 -0.06
C PRO A 80 7.00 4.80 -1.30
N THR A 81 6.97 3.48 -1.51
CA THR A 81 6.44 2.86 -2.75
C THR A 81 4.91 2.80 -2.81
N ARG A 82 4.23 3.10 -1.70
CA ARG A 82 2.75 3.02 -1.57
C ARG A 82 2.11 4.38 -1.26
N PRO A 83 2.35 5.43 -2.05
CA PRO A 83 1.73 6.72 -1.82
C PRO A 83 0.23 6.66 -2.14
N ALA A 84 -0.55 7.56 -1.54
CA ALA A 84 -1.86 7.89 -2.07
C ALA A 84 -1.72 8.38 -3.52
N ARG A 85 -2.63 7.94 -4.39
CA ARG A 85 -2.60 8.24 -5.84
C ARG A 85 -3.80 9.07 -6.23
N ARG A 86 -3.61 9.98 -7.19
CA ARG A 86 -4.67 10.82 -7.74
C ARG A 86 -5.71 9.95 -8.45
N HIS A 87 -6.98 10.25 -8.23
CA HIS A 87 -8.11 9.60 -8.91
C HIS A 87 -8.37 10.26 -10.27
N ARG A 88 -7.34 10.24 -11.14
CA ARG A 88 -7.37 10.73 -12.52
C ARG A 88 -6.54 9.81 -13.41
N ALA A 89 -6.59 10.05 -14.72
CA ALA A 89 -5.70 9.40 -15.67
C ALA A 89 -4.22 9.51 -15.23
N GLY A 90 -3.49 8.40 -15.34
CA GLY A 90 -2.08 8.30 -14.94
C GLY A 90 -1.83 8.04 -13.45
N ARG A 91 -2.81 8.24 -12.55
CA ARG A 91 -2.70 7.92 -11.11
C ARG A 91 -1.40 8.35 -10.43
N ALA A 92 -0.92 9.55 -10.77
CA ALA A 92 0.30 10.12 -10.20
C ALA A 92 0.21 10.18 -8.66
N PRO A 93 1.33 10.01 -7.94
CA PRO A 93 1.34 10.07 -6.49
C PRO A 93 0.95 11.45 -5.96
N PHE A 94 0.45 11.48 -4.73
CA PHE A 94 0.26 12.70 -3.97
C PHE A 94 1.62 13.30 -3.61
N ASP A 95 1.73 14.61 -3.84
CA ASP A 95 2.85 15.40 -3.35
C ASP A 95 2.52 15.98 -1.96
N ARG A 96 3.51 16.63 -1.36
CA ARG A 96 3.36 17.28 -0.05
C ARG A 96 2.15 18.21 0.00
N ARG A 97 1.91 19.00 -1.06
CA ARG A 97 0.79 19.96 -1.10
C ARG A 97 -0.57 19.26 -1.02
N ARG A 98 -0.76 18.17 -1.77
CA ARG A 98 -2.02 17.39 -1.72
C ARG A 98 -2.25 16.71 -0.38
N TYR A 99 -1.21 16.18 0.26
CA TYR A 99 -1.33 15.66 1.63
C TYR A 99 -1.70 16.75 2.63
N THR A 100 -1.08 17.94 2.54
CA THR A 100 -1.45 19.08 3.39
C THR A 100 -2.91 19.47 3.19
N LEU A 101 -3.36 19.66 1.95
CA LEU A 101 -4.75 20.02 1.67
C LEU A 101 -5.71 18.92 2.10
N MET A 102 -5.37 17.65 1.94
CA MET A 102 -6.20 16.53 2.41
C MET A 102 -6.41 16.58 3.92
N CYS A 103 -5.36 16.84 4.71
CA CYS A 103 -5.49 16.96 6.16
C CYS A 103 -6.35 18.16 6.57
N VAL A 104 -6.15 19.33 5.96
CA VAL A 104 -6.94 20.54 6.27
C VAL A 104 -8.39 20.36 5.85
N VAL A 105 -8.66 19.82 4.65
CA VAL A 105 -10.00 19.50 4.18
C VAL A 105 -10.70 18.53 5.11
N ALA A 106 -10.02 17.45 5.51
CA ALA A 106 -10.58 16.49 6.46
C ALA A 106 -10.94 17.18 7.80
N ALA A 107 -10.07 18.04 8.33
CA ALA A 107 -10.35 18.78 9.56
C ALA A 107 -11.59 19.69 9.43
N GLU A 108 -11.71 20.43 8.34
CA GLU A 108 -12.86 21.33 8.11
C GLU A 108 -14.18 20.57 7.91
N LEU A 109 -14.13 19.39 7.30
CA LEU A 109 -15.31 18.55 7.06
C LEU A 109 -15.88 17.92 8.34
N LEU A 110 -15.07 17.75 9.40
CA LEU A 110 -15.56 17.18 10.67
C LEU A 110 -16.63 18.04 11.34
N ALA A 111 -16.64 19.35 11.07
CA ALA A 111 -17.57 20.29 11.69
C ALA A 111 -18.88 20.46 10.91
N ILE A 112 -19.03 19.89 9.71
CA ILE A 112 -20.16 20.17 8.82
C ILE A 112 -20.68 18.88 8.15
N PRO A 113 -21.96 18.51 8.34
CA PRO A 113 -22.52 17.32 7.69
C PRO A 113 -22.83 17.52 6.20
N VAL A 114 -23.08 18.76 5.76
CA VAL A 114 -23.39 19.10 4.36
C VAL A 114 -22.74 20.44 4.01
N THR A 115 -22.01 20.51 2.90
CA THR A 115 -21.31 21.75 2.47
C THR A 115 -21.27 21.86 0.96
N THR A 116 -20.88 23.02 0.44
CA THR A 116 -20.56 23.17 -0.98
C THR A 116 -19.06 23.34 -1.20
N ILE A 117 -18.57 23.03 -2.39
CA ILE A 117 -17.14 23.14 -2.69
C ILE A 117 -16.58 24.55 -2.46
N GLY A 118 -17.34 25.60 -2.78
CA GLY A 118 -16.94 27.00 -2.55
C GLY A 118 -16.82 27.33 -1.06
N LEU A 119 -17.85 27.01 -0.27
CA LEU A 119 -17.83 27.23 1.18
C LEU A 119 -16.70 26.44 1.88
N LEU A 120 -16.45 25.22 1.42
CA LEU A 120 -15.33 24.42 1.93
C LEU A 120 -13.98 25.05 1.54
N ALA A 121 -13.84 25.51 0.30
CA ALA A 121 -12.62 26.18 -0.14
C ALA A 121 -12.36 27.44 0.69
N ASP A 122 -13.37 28.28 0.95
CA ASP A 122 -13.25 29.47 1.79
C ASP A 122 -12.77 29.12 3.20
N ARG A 123 -13.31 28.05 3.80
CA ARG A 123 -12.86 27.57 5.11
C ARG A 123 -11.40 27.10 5.10
N VAL A 124 -11.00 26.37 4.06
CA VAL A 124 -9.60 25.95 3.88
C VAL A 124 -8.68 27.17 3.72
N VAL A 125 -9.11 28.22 3.00
CA VAL A 125 -8.37 29.49 2.92
C VAL A 125 -8.17 30.08 4.32
N GLN A 126 -9.23 30.17 5.13
CA GLN A 126 -9.14 30.71 6.49
C GLN A 126 -8.25 29.85 7.39
N ALA A 127 -8.40 28.52 7.36
CA ALA A 127 -7.59 27.60 8.15
C ALA A 127 -6.10 27.70 7.80
N CYS A 128 -5.76 27.72 6.51
CA CYS A 128 -4.38 27.89 6.06
C CYS A 128 -3.81 29.30 6.35
N ALA A 129 -4.67 30.32 6.49
CA ALA A 129 -4.23 31.67 6.87
C ALA A 129 -4.02 31.83 8.38
N ALA A 130 -4.75 31.06 9.19
CA ALA A 130 -4.69 31.12 10.65
C ALA A 130 -3.49 30.37 11.24
N ASP A 131 -3.00 29.32 10.58
CA ASP A 131 -1.87 28.53 11.04
C ASP A 131 -0.58 28.89 10.28
N PRO A 132 0.45 29.46 10.95
CA PRO A 132 1.70 29.84 10.31
C PRO A 132 2.52 28.65 9.76
N ALA A 133 2.24 27.42 10.20
CA ALA A 133 2.89 26.22 9.68
C ALA A 133 2.32 25.76 8.33
N LEU A 134 1.16 26.30 7.91
CA LEU A 134 0.50 25.92 6.67
C LEU A 134 0.81 26.91 5.54
N PRO A 135 1.14 26.42 4.33
CA PRO A 135 1.20 27.28 3.16
C PRO A 135 -0.20 27.79 2.81
N ARG A 136 -0.31 29.08 2.49
CA ARG A 136 -1.56 29.72 2.05
C ARG A 136 -2.22 28.94 0.91
N PHE A 137 -3.55 28.94 0.89
CA PHE A 137 -4.35 28.35 -0.18
C PHE A 137 -4.96 29.46 -1.03
N ASP A 138 -4.68 29.45 -2.34
CA ASP A 138 -5.16 30.46 -3.29
C ASP A 138 -6.09 29.82 -4.31
N THR A 139 -7.39 30.10 -4.16
CA THR A 139 -8.43 29.57 -5.05
C THR A 139 -8.40 30.19 -6.45
N SER A 140 -7.68 31.30 -6.68
CA SER A 140 -7.50 31.87 -8.02
C SER A 140 -6.56 31.03 -8.89
N SER A 141 -5.60 30.33 -8.27
CA SER A 141 -4.66 29.43 -8.94
C SER A 141 -5.34 28.14 -9.37
N ARG A 142 -5.30 27.85 -10.68
CA ARG A 142 -5.80 26.58 -11.24
C ARG A 142 -5.06 25.37 -10.66
N ALA A 143 -3.76 25.50 -10.40
CA ALA A 143 -2.95 24.42 -9.83
C ALA A 143 -3.36 24.10 -8.39
N GLU A 144 -3.68 25.12 -7.59
CA GLU A 144 -4.20 24.96 -6.23
C GLU A 144 -5.60 24.33 -6.21
N ARG A 145 -6.50 24.80 -7.08
CA ARG A 145 -7.81 24.16 -7.25
C ARG A 145 -7.69 22.69 -7.68
N MET A 146 -6.74 22.38 -8.56
CA MET A 146 -6.44 20.99 -8.93
C MET A 146 -6.01 20.15 -7.73
N ALA A 147 -5.07 20.64 -6.92
CA ALA A 147 -4.59 19.92 -5.73
C ALA A 147 -5.70 19.71 -4.69
N PHE A 148 -6.56 20.71 -4.50
CA PHE A 148 -7.75 20.64 -3.64
C PHE A 148 -8.78 19.62 -4.15
N VAL A 149 -9.08 19.62 -5.45
CA VAL A 149 -9.97 18.63 -6.06
C VAL A 149 -9.36 17.23 -5.98
N ASP A 150 -8.05 17.07 -6.15
CA ASP A 150 -7.39 15.76 -5.99
C ASP A 150 -7.56 15.21 -4.56
N ALA A 151 -7.44 16.06 -3.55
CA ALA A 151 -7.69 15.68 -2.15
C ALA A 151 -9.16 15.29 -1.91
N LEU A 152 -10.13 16.04 -2.45
CA LEU A 152 -11.55 15.69 -2.37
C LEU A 152 -11.86 14.36 -3.07
N ARG A 153 -11.34 14.13 -4.28
CA ARG A 153 -11.54 12.88 -5.01
C ARG A 153 -11.02 11.67 -4.24
N LEU A 154 -9.94 11.83 -3.47
CA LEU A 154 -9.44 10.76 -2.59
C LEU A 154 -10.40 10.49 -1.43
N LEU A 155 -10.93 11.53 -0.77
CA LEU A 155 -11.96 11.36 0.29
C LEU A 155 -13.28 10.80 -0.26
N GLU A 156 -13.67 11.17 -1.47
CA GLU A 156 -14.80 10.59 -2.20
C GLU A 156 -14.56 9.10 -2.47
N SER A 157 -13.34 8.71 -2.84
CA SER A 157 -13.01 7.29 -3.07
C SER A 157 -13.14 6.43 -1.82
N PHE A 158 -12.96 7.03 -0.65
CA PHE A 158 -13.20 6.37 0.64
C PHE A 158 -14.68 6.39 1.04
N GLY A 159 -15.53 7.16 0.37
CA GLY A 159 -16.93 7.36 0.72
C GLY A 159 -17.14 8.28 1.92
N ALA A 160 -16.09 8.94 2.43
CA ALA A 160 -16.21 9.90 3.53
C ALA A 160 -16.86 11.22 3.08
N VAL A 161 -16.80 11.50 1.78
CA VAL A 161 -17.45 12.63 1.12
C VAL A 161 -18.26 12.10 -0.05
N GLU A 162 -19.53 12.48 -0.14
CA GLU A 162 -20.42 12.10 -1.22
C GLU A 162 -20.87 13.33 -2.00
N VAL A 163 -20.77 13.27 -3.33
CA VAL A 163 -21.33 14.28 -4.22
C VAL A 163 -22.84 14.06 -4.31
N VAL A 164 -23.62 15.00 -3.80
CA VAL A 164 -25.08 15.01 -3.90
C VAL A 164 -25.53 15.68 -5.20
N ASP A 165 -24.86 16.77 -5.59
CA ASP A 165 -25.13 17.52 -6.82
C ASP A 165 -23.86 18.16 -7.37
N GLY A 166 -23.76 18.27 -8.70
CA GLY A 166 -22.62 18.84 -9.41
C GLY A 166 -21.49 17.85 -9.73
N VAL A 167 -20.36 18.38 -10.20
CA VAL A 167 -19.17 17.61 -10.58
C VAL A 167 -17.92 18.25 -9.96
N THR A 168 -17.25 17.53 -9.06
CA THR A 168 -16.04 17.99 -8.33
C THR A 168 -14.97 18.57 -9.26
N ASP A 169 -14.74 17.93 -10.40
CA ASP A 169 -13.72 18.36 -11.37
C ASP A 169 -14.01 19.72 -12.02
N ALA A 170 -15.28 20.16 -12.09
CA ALA A 170 -15.64 21.45 -12.66
C ALA A 170 -15.01 22.63 -11.87
N TYR A 171 -14.70 22.42 -10.59
CA TYR A 171 -14.05 23.43 -9.76
C TYR A 171 -12.61 23.74 -10.19
N VAL A 172 -11.94 22.81 -10.86
CA VAL A 172 -10.60 23.07 -11.41
C VAL A 172 -10.66 24.22 -12.41
N ASP A 173 -11.65 24.21 -13.30
CA ASP A 173 -11.76 25.18 -14.38
C ASP A 173 -12.50 26.46 -13.98
N SER A 174 -13.40 26.39 -12.98
CA SER A 174 -14.12 27.54 -12.47
C SER A 174 -14.29 27.52 -10.96
N ALA A 175 -13.78 28.54 -10.26
CA ALA A 175 -14.01 28.73 -8.83
C ALA A 175 -15.50 28.99 -8.47
N ALA A 176 -16.33 29.32 -9.47
CA ALA A 176 -17.77 29.49 -9.29
C ALA A 176 -18.56 28.17 -9.44
N ALA A 177 -17.89 27.03 -9.71
CA ALA A 177 -18.55 25.74 -9.80
C ALA A 177 -19.28 25.40 -8.49
N LYS A 178 -20.49 24.88 -8.63
CA LYS A 178 -21.34 24.49 -7.49
C LYS A 178 -21.37 22.97 -7.42
N VAL A 179 -20.85 22.44 -6.32
CA VAL A 179 -20.88 21.02 -5.99
C VAL A 179 -21.32 20.91 -4.55
N LEU A 180 -22.37 20.12 -4.32
CA LEU A 180 -22.94 19.87 -3.00
C LEU A 180 -22.41 18.55 -2.47
N TYR A 181 -21.88 18.56 -1.25
CA TYR A 181 -21.34 17.40 -0.57
C TYR A 181 -22.16 17.03 0.66
N GLN A 182 -22.35 15.74 0.86
CA GLN A 182 -22.72 15.14 2.14
C GLN A 182 -21.48 14.48 2.75
N VAL A 183 -21.29 14.64 4.06
CA VAL A 183 -20.09 14.20 4.78
C VAL A 183 -20.44 13.10 5.77
N ASP A 184 -19.73 11.99 5.72
CA ASP A 184 -19.73 10.98 6.77
C ASP A 184 -18.58 11.26 7.75
N ALA A 185 -18.86 12.11 8.74
CA ALA A 185 -17.87 12.47 9.76
C ALA A 185 -17.41 11.26 10.60
N THR A 186 -18.27 10.23 10.73
CA THR A 186 -17.91 9.01 11.49
C THR A 186 -16.86 8.21 10.73
N LEU A 187 -17.04 8.04 9.42
CA LEU A 187 -16.07 7.37 8.57
C LEU A 187 -14.78 8.20 8.44
N LEU A 188 -14.90 9.52 8.31
CA LEU A 188 -13.76 10.43 8.26
C LEU A 188 -12.85 10.29 9.48
N MET A 189 -13.43 10.22 10.68
CA MET A 189 -12.69 9.97 11.94
C MET A 189 -12.02 8.59 12.02
N ARG A 190 -12.45 7.63 11.18
CA ARG A 190 -11.91 6.26 11.12
C ARG A 190 -10.89 6.03 10.01
N LEU A 191 -10.62 7.05 9.17
CA LEU A 191 -9.58 6.93 8.14
C LEU A 191 -8.18 6.77 8.75
N PRO A 192 -7.76 7.59 9.74
CA PRO A 192 -6.44 7.43 10.36
C PRO A 192 -6.30 6.05 11.03
N ALA A 193 -5.22 5.35 10.71
CA ALA A 193 -4.89 4.05 11.31
C ALA A 193 -3.84 4.16 12.42
N ALA A 194 -3.26 5.34 12.65
CA ALA A 194 -2.25 5.56 13.67
C ALA A 194 -2.85 5.33 15.08
N PRO A 195 -2.29 4.40 15.88
CA PRO A 195 -2.77 4.13 17.23
C PRO A 195 -2.67 5.34 18.18
N VAL A 196 -1.69 6.21 17.96
CA VAL A 196 -1.48 7.43 18.75
C VAL A 196 -1.76 8.64 17.85
N GLY A 197 -2.65 9.53 18.29
CA GLY A 197 -2.99 10.74 17.55
C GLY A 197 -1.83 11.73 17.51
N ALA A 198 -1.66 12.43 16.38
CA ALA A 198 -0.57 13.38 16.19
C ALA A 198 -0.52 14.49 17.24
N SER A 199 -1.68 14.91 17.77
CA SER A 199 -1.76 15.90 18.86
C SER A 199 -1.15 15.43 20.18
N GLN A 200 -1.03 14.11 20.42
CA GLN A 200 -0.44 13.55 21.63
C GLN A 200 1.09 13.43 21.56
N VAL A 201 1.66 13.55 20.35
CA VAL A 201 3.10 13.45 20.10
C VAL A 201 3.68 14.75 19.53
N ALA A 202 2.86 15.79 19.45
CA ALA A 202 3.20 17.04 18.79
C ALA A 202 4.48 17.66 19.37
N VAL A 203 5.34 18.10 18.46
CA VAL A 203 6.55 18.89 18.71
C VAL A 203 6.41 20.23 17.96
N PRO A 204 7.19 21.26 18.31
CA PRO A 204 7.25 22.48 17.52
C PRO A 204 7.45 22.20 16.01
N ALA A 205 6.76 22.94 15.15
CA ALA A 205 6.69 22.63 13.72
C ALA A 205 8.07 22.66 13.02
N ASP A 206 8.98 23.47 13.52
CA ASP A 206 10.37 23.61 13.08
C ASP A 206 11.25 22.41 13.47
N GLU A 207 10.90 21.69 14.53
CA GLU A 207 11.62 20.47 14.98
C GLU A 207 11.13 19.20 14.28
N VAL A 208 9.95 19.23 13.64
CA VAL A 208 9.35 18.07 12.97
C VAL A 208 10.30 17.41 11.96
N PRO A 209 11.02 18.13 11.07
CA PRO A 209 11.92 17.49 10.11
C PRO A 209 13.06 16.71 10.78
N LEU A 210 13.59 17.22 11.91
CA LEU A 210 14.69 16.61 12.64
C LEU A 210 14.23 15.36 13.39
N LEU A 211 13.03 15.41 13.99
CA LEU A 211 12.47 14.34 14.83
C LEU A 211 11.55 13.40 14.06
N PHE A 212 11.42 13.55 12.74
CA PHE A 212 10.43 12.82 11.93
C PHE A 212 10.48 11.29 12.11
N PRO A 213 11.65 10.62 12.12
CA PRO A 213 11.72 9.17 12.34
C PRO A 213 11.19 8.75 13.73
N GLU A 214 11.48 9.56 14.76
CA GLU A 214 11.01 9.32 16.12
C GLU A 214 9.49 9.53 16.22
N LEU A 215 8.97 10.60 15.61
CA LEU A 215 7.54 10.89 15.56
C LEU A 215 6.76 9.76 14.89
N LEU A 216 7.24 9.23 13.76
CA LEU A 216 6.62 8.08 13.09
C LEU A 216 6.57 6.85 14.01
N THR A 217 7.65 6.60 14.76
CA THR A 217 7.73 5.51 15.72
C THR A 217 6.72 5.70 16.86
N ARG A 218 6.60 6.92 17.39
CA ARG A 218 5.64 7.26 18.46
C ARG A 218 4.19 7.16 17.99
N LEU A 219 3.87 7.63 16.77
CA LEU A 219 2.54 7.54 16.16
C LEU A 219 2.07 6.09 15.97
N SER A 220 3.01 5.21 15.60
CA SER A 220 2.75 3.80 15.31
C SER A 220 2.76 2.90 16.57
N ARG A 221 2.98 3.50 17.74
CA ARG A 221 3.17 2.77 19.00
C ARG A 221 1.86 2.20 19.52
N GLU A 222 1.82 0.89 19.75
CA GLU A 222 0.66 0.23 20.32
C GLU A 222 0.87 -0.13 21.79
N ARG A 223 -0.03 0.36 22.65
CA ARG A 223 0.02 0.14 24.12
C ARG A 223 0.04 -1.34 24.53
N ARG A 224 -0.50 -2.25 23.70
CA ARG A 224 -0.55 -3.70 23.98
C ARG A 224 0.82 -4.36 24.12
N TYR A 225 1.89 -3.74 23.64
CA TYR A 225 3.25 -4.29 23.74
C TYR A 225 4.06 -3.76 24.93
N GLY A 226 3.50 -2.87 25.77
CA GLY A 226 4.17 -2.30 26.95
C GLY A 226 4.84 -0.93 26.71
N ASP A 227 5.20 -0.26 27.80
CA ASP A 227 6.00 0.97 27.74
C ASP A 227 7.52 0.66 27.62
N THR A 228 8.36 1.66 27.33
CA THR A 228 9.82 1.49 27.22
C THR A 228 10.49 1.21 28.56
N ASP A 229 9.81 1.59 29.64
CA ASP A 229 10.31 1.52 31.01
C ASP A 229 9.77 0.28 31.76
N ASP A 230 8.88 -0.50 31.13
CA ASP A 230 8.31 -1.72 31.72
C ASP A 230 9.21 -2.94 31.45
N GLU A 231 9.38 -3.81 32.45
CA GLU A 231 9.89 -5.16 32.21
C GLU A 231 8.93 -5.92 31.26
N VAL A 232 9.36 -6.10 30.01
CA VAL A 232 8.54 -6.76 28.99
C VAL A 232 8.54 -8.27 29.23
N SER A 233 7.43 -8.79 29.76
CA SER A 233 7.15 -10.23 29.85
C SER A 233 7.39 -10.95 28.51
N ASP A 234 7.92 -12.17 28.55
CA ASP A 234 8.12 -13.04 27.39
C ASP A 234 6.85 -13.24 26.55
N VAL A 235 5.68 -13.22 27.19
CA VAL A 235 4.38 -13.31 26.50
C VAL A 235 4.15 -12.09 25.60
N ARG A 236 4.41 -10.87 26.11
CA ARG A 236 4.27 -9.63 25.33
C ARG A 236 5.33 -9.54 24.24
N ARG A 237 6.56 -9.99 24.52
CA ARG A 237 7.63 -10.06 23.52
C ARG A 237 7.26 -10.98 22.36
N ASN A 238 6.80 -12.20 22.64
CA ASN A 238 6.35 -13.13 21.61
C ASN A 238 5.14 -12.61 20.82
N LEU A 239 4.19 -11.94 21.49
CA LEU A 239 3.06 -11.29 20.84
C LEU A 239 3.52 -10.21 19.84
N ARG A 240 4.48 -9.37 20.25
CA ARG A 240 5.07 -8.34 19.39
C ARG A 240 5.80 -8.94 18.19
N LEU A 241 6.61 -9.99 18.41
CA LEU A 241 7.33 -10.69 17.33
C LEU A 241 6.37 -11.27 16.31
N ARG A 242 5.30 -11.96 16.77
CA ARG A 242 4.26 -12.48 15.88
C ARG A 242 3.67 -11.36 15.04
N HIS A 243 3.15 -10.31 15.67
CA HIS A 243 2.49 -9.25 14.90
C HIS A 243 3.46 -8.52 13.98
N SER A 244 4.72 -8.29 14.38
CA SER A 244 5.69 -7.62 13.51
C SER A 244 5.99 -8.43 12.25
N VAL A 245 6.23 -9.74 12.36
CA VAL A 245 6.53 -10.58 11.19
C VAL A 245 5.31 -10.80 10.31
N PHE A 246 4.13 -11.09 10.88
CA PHE A 246 2.93 -11.38 10.09
C PHE A 246 2.43 -10.14 9.34
N ARG A 247 2.56 -8.93 9.92
CA ARG A 247 2.24 -7.68 9.21
C ARG A 247 3.13 -7.47 8.00
N ARG A 248 4.42 -7.83 8.08
CA ARG A 248 5.33 -7.77 6.94
C ARG A 248 4.97 -8.82 5.90
N LEU A 249 4.70 -10.06 6.32
CA LEU A 249 4.35 -11.16 5.41
C LEU A 249 3.09 -10.89 4.57
N VAL A 250 2.10 -10.19 5.11
CA VAL A 250 0.83 -9.93 4.40
C VAL A 250 0.82 -8.60 3.62
N GLU A 251 1.75 -7.69 3.92
CA GLU A 251 1.85 -6.39 3.25
C GLU A 251 2.98 -6.38 2.23
N ASP A 252 4.16 -6.91 2.56
CA ASP A 252 5.35 -6.83 1.73
C ASP A 252 5.34 -7.97 0.69
N PRO A 253 5.69 -7.70 -0.58
CA PRO A 253 5.74 -8.74 -1.61
C PRO A 253 6.75 -9.84 -1.28
N VAL A 254 7.82 -9.48 -0.57
CA VAL A 254 8.84 -10.39 -0.05
C VAL A 254 9.33 -9.89 1.30
N VAL A 255 9.43 -10.79 2.28
CA VAL A 255 10.12 -10.54 3.55
C VAL A 255 11.51 -11.15 3.46
N HIS A 256 12.51 -10.33 3.15
CA HIS A 256 13.90 -10.79 3.06
C HIS A 256 14.50 -11.03 4.45
N ARG A 257 15.34 -12.07 4.56
CA ARG A 257 15.99 -12.41 5.85
C ARG A 257 16.90 -11.29 6.37
N ASP A 258 17.56 -10.57 5.47
CA ASP A 258 18.50 -9.49 5.80
C ASP A 258 17.83 -8.25 6.42
N GLU A 259 16.50 -8.17 6.38
CA GLU A 259 15.71 -7.11 7.00
C GLU A 259 15.01 -7.53 8.28
N LEU A 260 15.13 -8.80 8.69
CA LEU A 260 14.56 -9.28 9.95
C LEU A 260 15.58 -9.11 11.06
N THR A 261 15.10 -8.70 12.24
CA THR A 261 15.94 -8.78 13.44
C THR A 261 16.24 -10.24 13.79
N PRO A 262 17.34 -10.55 14.51
CA PRO A 262 17.66 -11.93 14.89
C PRO A 262 16.51 -12.64 15.63
N ALA A 263 15.74 -11.90 16.44
CA ALA A 263 14.60 -12.45 17.17
C ALA A 263 13.39 -12.75 16.25
N GLU A 264 13.15 -11.93 15.23
CA GLU A 264 12.08 -12.16 14.26
C GLU A 264 12.39 -13.34 13.34
N LEU A 265 13.65 -13.45 12.89
CA LEU A 265 14.09 -14.59 12.10
C LEU A 265 14.00 -15.90 12.90
N ALA A 266 14.54 -15.91 14.13
CA ALA A 266 14.45 -17.06 15.02
C ALA A 266 12.99 -17.44 15.34
N TYR A 267 12.08 -16.46 15.42
CA TYR A 267 10.65 -16.72 15.60
C TYR A 267 10.08 -17.48 14.39
N LEU A 268 10.33 -17.02 13.15
CA LEU A 268 9.83 -17.68 11.93
C LEU A 268 10.43 -19.07 11.72
N GLU A 269 11.71 -19.25 12.05
CA GLU A 269 12.43 -20.53 11.93
C GLU A 269 12.09 -21.52 13.07
N SER A 270 11.46 -21.04 14.15
CA SER A 270 10.99 -21.92 15.22
C SER A 270 9.86 -22.84 14.74
N PRO A 271 9.74 -24.08 15.27
CA PRO A 271 8.65 -24.99 14.91
C PRO A 271 7.26 -24.35 15.07
N THR A 272 7.06 -23.59 16.14
CA THR A 272 5.81 -22.88 16.44
C THR A 272 5.54 -21.77 15.42
N GLY A 273 6.52 -20.91 15.14
CA GLY A 273 6.37 -19.82 14.18
C GLY A 273 6.13 -20.31 12.76
N GLY A 274 6.89 -21.31 12.30
CA GLY A 274 6.70 -21.93 11.00
C GLY A 274 5.34 -22.63 10.86
N GLN A 275 4.85 -23.28 11.92
CA GLN A 275 3.49 -23.84 11.93
C GLN A 275 2.42 -22.75 11.85
N LEU A 276 2.58 -21.66 12.60
CA LEU A 276 1.67 -20.52 12.55
C LEU A 276 1.67 -19.87 11.17
N LEU A 277 2.83 -19.72 10.51
CA LEU A 277 2.95 -19.18 9.16
C LEU A 277 2.10 -20.00 8.17
N ARG A 278 2.33 -21.32 8.13
CA ARG A 278 1.57 -22.22 7.27
C ARG A 278 0.08 -22.18 7.54
N ARG A 279 -0.32 -22.14 8.82
CA ARG A 279 -1.73 -22.06 9.21
C ARG A 279 -2.37 -20.74 8.80
N ALA A 280 -1.68 -19.61 9.00
CA ALA A 280 -2.18 -18.30 8.61
C ALA A 280 -2.39 -18.23 7.10
N ALA A 281 -1.41 -18.72 6.33
CA ALA A 281 -1.46 -18.75 4.88
C ALA A 281 -2.62 -19.61 4.36
N ASP A 282 -2.77 -20.85 4.86
CA ASP A 282 -3.88 -21.73 4.54
C ASP A 282 -5.24 -21.06 4.83
N GLN A 283 -5.41 -20.50 6.03
CA GLN A 283 -6.64 -19.82 6.43
C GLN A 283 -6.97 -18.57 5.60
N ALA A 284 -5.95 -17.90 5.04
CA ALA A 284 -6.12 -16.73 4.20
C ALA A 284 -6.13 -17.06 2.70
N GLY A 285 -5.86 -18.31 2.31
CA GLY A 285 -5.80 -18.74 0.91
C GLY A 285 -4.52 -18.32 0.17
N PHE A 286 -3.39 -18.22 0.89
CA PHE A 286 -2.06 -18.00 0.32
C PHE A 286 -1.27 -19.30 0.25
N LEU A 287 -0.33 -19.35 -0.70
CA LEU A 287 0.75 -20.34 -0.71
C LEU A 287 1.97 -19.75 0.00
N VAL A 288 2.60 -20.54 0.87
CA VAL A 288 3.86 -20.15 1.50
C VAL A 288 5.01 -20.58 0.62
N GLU A 289 5.87 -19.62 0.29
CA GLU A 289 7.14 -19.89 -0.35
C GLU A 289 8.28 -19.45 0.57
N GLU A 290 9.09 -20.43 0.97
CA GLU A 290 10.28 -20.23 1.79
C GLU A 290 11.49 -20.68 0.97
N ARG A 291 12.41 -19.75 0.75
CA ARG A 291 13.66 -20.02 0.03
C ARG A 291 14.84 -19.52 0.85
N ALA A 292 16.05 -19.43 0.29
CA ALA A 292 17.22 -18.91 1.02
C ALA A 292 17.19 -17.38 1.19
N GLU A 293 16.51 -16.67 0.29
CA GLU A 293 16.33 -15.22 0.28
C GLU A 293 15.40 -14.69 1.38
N GLY A 294 14.32 -15.42 1.67
CA GLY A 294 13.26 -14.95 2.54
C GLY A 294 11.97 -15.73 2.41
N PHE A 295 10.89 -15.07 2.79
CA PHE A 295 9.53 -15.61 2.89
C PHE A 295 8.57 -14.81 2.01
N MET A 296 7.65 -15.51 1.34
CA MET A 296 6.58 -14.90 0.54
C MET A 296 5.24 -15.57 0.81
N LEU A 297 4.18 -14.77 0.86
CA LEU A 297 2.80 -15.23 0.78
C LEU A 297 2.29 -14.98 -0.64
N VAL A 298 2.25 -16.03 -1.45
CA VAL A 298 1.81 -15.94 -2.85
C VAL A 298 0.29 -16.08 -2.88
N ASP A 299 -0.40 -15.10 -3.48
CA ASP A 299 -1.83 -15.15 -3.75
C ASP A 299 -2.10 -15.75 -5.13
N PRO A 300 -2.60 -16.99 -5.24
CA PRO A 300 -2.83 -17.63 -6.53
C PRO A 300 -3.89 -16.91 -7.38
N ASP A 301 -4.87 -16.30 -6.73
CA ASP A 301 -5.98 -15.61 -7.40
C ASP A 301 -5.65 -14.14 -7.70
N GLY A 302 -4.61 -13.60 -7.04
CA GLY A 302 -4.21 -12.21 -7.11
C GLY A 302 -5.32 -11.24 -6.68
N LEU A 303 -6.02 -11.57 -5.60
CA LEU A 303 -7.08 -10.77 -4.96
C LEU A 303 -6.53 -9.75 -3.94
N ALA A 304 -5.47 -10.12 -3.22
CA ALA A 304 -4.82 -9.33 -2.17
C ALA A 304 -3.72 -8.40 -2.71
N THR A 305 -3.51 -8.37 -4.03
CA THR A 305 -2.44 -7.58 -4.65
C THR A 305 -3.00 -6.42 -5.47
N ASP A 306 -2.32 -5.28 -5.39
CA ASP A 306 -2.60 -4.08 -6.18
C ASP A 306 -1.91 -4.10 -7.55
N SER A 307 -0.89 -4.95 -7.73
CA SER A 307 -0.08 -5.04 -8.94
C SER A 307 0.53 -6.43 -9.09
N ARG A 308 0.53 -6.99 -10.30
CA ARG A 308 1.20 -8.27 -10.60
C ARG A 308 2.59 -8.03 -11.19
N PHE A 309 3.49 -8.97 -10.95
CA PHE A 309 4.80 -9.03 -11.60
C PHE A 309 5.26 -10.49 -11.73
N PRO A 310 5.75 -10.91 -12.91
CA PRO A 310 5.84 -10.14 -14.14
C PRO A 310 4.45 -10.00 -14.79
N ASP A 311 4.20 -8.88 -15.46
CA ASP A 311 3.06 -8.73 -16.37
C ASP A 311 3.43 -7.81 -17.54
N ASP A 312 2.65 -7.86 -18.61
CA ASP A 312 2.83 -7.05 -19.83
C ASP A 312 1.87 -5.85 -19.91
N SER A 313 1.20 -5.52 -18.80
CA SER A 313 0.19 -4.46 -18.75
C SER A 313 0.78 -3.05 -18.93
N SER A 314 2.09 -2.90 -18.75
CA SER A 314 2.81 -1.64 -18.92
C SER A 314 4.20 -1.83 -19.51
N ASN A 315 4.63 -0.87 -20.34
CA ASN A 315 5.98 -0.87 -20.90
C ASN A 315 7.05 -0.82 -19.80
N ALA A 316 6.76 -0.16 -18.66
CA ALA A 316 7.67 -0.10 -17.52
C ALA A 316 7.87 -1.47 -16.87
N LYS A 317 6.82 -2.30 -16.78
CA LYS A 317 6.93 -3.66 -16.21
C LYS A 317 7.68 -4.62 -17.13
N VAL A 318 7.45 -4.52 -18.45
CA VAL A 318 8.24 -5.26 -19.44
C VAL A 318 9.71 -4.84 -19.38
N ALA A 319 9.99 -3.53 -19.34
CA ALA A 319 11.35 -3.02 -19.17
C ALA A 319 11.98 -3.49 -17.85
N ALA A 320 11.24 -3.44 -16.74
CA ALA A 320 11.69 -3.91 -15.44
C ALA A 320 12.14 -5.37 -15.47
N LEU A 321 11.37 -6.26 -16.09
CA LEU A 321 11.74 -7.67 -16.22
C LEU A 321 13.03 -7.85 -17.04
N LEU A 322 13.16 -7.12 -18.16
CA LEU A 322 14.34 -7.21 -19.03
C LEU A 322 15.61 -6.66 -18.36
N LEU A 323 15.50 -5.52 -17.65
CA LEU A 323 16.62 -4.93 -16.92
C LEU A 323 16.99 -5.76 -15.68
N LEU A 324 16.03 -6.43 -15.04
CA LEU A 324 16.27 -7.24 -13.86
C LEU A 324 17.27 -8.38 -14.12
N ASP A 325 17.24 -8.99 -15.32
CA ASP A 325 18.17 -10.05 -15.70
C ASP A 325 19.63 -9.56 -15.69
N GLY A 326 19.88 -8.37 -16.27
CA GLY A 326 21.19 -7.72 -16.25
C GLY A 326 21.62 -7.32 -14.84
N ILE A 327 20.70 -6.77 -14.04
CA ILE A 327 20.97 -6.36 -12.65
C ILE A 327 21.28 -7.57 -11.76
N ALA A 328 20.55 -8.67 -11.92
CA ALA A 328 20.72 -9.89 -11.12
C ALA A 328 21.97 -10.69 -11.51
N SER A 329 22.37 -10.63 -12.79
CA SER A 329 23.57 -11.30 -13.31
C SER A 329 24.87 -10.54 -13.04
N ALA A 330 24.78 -9.26 -12.66
CA ALA A 330 25.95 -8.45 -12.37
C ALA A 330 26.66 -8.93 -11.08
N PRO A 331 28.00 -9.00 -11.05
CA PRO A 331 28.75 -9.41 -9.86
C PRO A 331 28.72 -8.37 -8.71
N GLY A 332 28.13 -7.19 -8.97
CA GLY A 332 28.08 -6.09 -8.02
C GLY A 332 27.02 -5.05 -8.41
N PRO A 333 27.00 -3.88 -7.73
CA PRO A 333 26.04 -2.82 -8.02
C PRO A 333 26.17 -2.31 -9.46
N VAL A 334 25.04 -2.10 -10.12
CA VAL A 334 24.97 -1.57 -11.49
C VAL A 334 24.69 -0.07 -11.44
N ALA A 335 25.41 0.73 -12.22
CA ALA A 335 25.17 2.16 -12.30
C ALA A 335 23.86 2.46 -13.06
N VAL A 336 23.08 3.44 -12.61
CA VAL A 336 21.83 3.82 -13.29
C VAL A 336 22.09 4.25 -14.74
N GLU A 337 23.24 4.87 -15.00
CA GLU A 337 23.69 5.26 -16.34
C GLU A 337 23.87 4.06 -17.27
N GLN A 338 24.29 2.89 -16.76
CA GLN A 338 24.41 1.67 -17.55
C GLN A 338 23.02 1.17 -17.98
N LEU A 339 22.04 1.24 -17.07
CA LEU A 339 20.66 0.88 -17.36
C LEU A 339 20.03 1.82 -18.39
N HIS A 340 20.41 3.10 -18.43
CA HIS A 340 19.97 4.01 -19.50
C HIS A 340 20.45 3.50 -20.87
N GLY A 341 21.70 3.06 -20.98
CA GLY A 341 22.24 2.49 -22.21
C GLY A 341 21.51 1.22 -22.65
N GLU A 342 21.16 0.33 -21.72
CA GLU A 342 20.35 -0.86 -22.00
C GLU A 342 18.94 -0.50 -22.46
N ALA A 343 18.30 0.46 -21.79
CA ALA A 343 16.97 0.96 -22.19
C ALA A 343 17.00 1.61 -23.57
N ASP A 344 18.04 2.37 -23.91
CA ASP A 344 18.24 2.92 -25.25
C ASP A 344 18.41 1.83 -26.30
N ALA A 345 19.18 0.77 -26.00
CA ALA A 345 19.30 -0.38 -26.88
C ALA A 345 17.95 -1.09 -27.09
N LEU A 346 17.15 -1.28 -26.05
CA LEU A 346 15.80 -1.85 -26.14
C LEU A 346 14.87 -1.00 -26.99
N LEU A 347 14.84 0.31 -26.76
CA LEU A 347 14.04 1.24 -27.54
C LEU A 347 14.49 1.21 -29.01
N ASN A 348 15.79 1.23 -29.31
CA ASN A 348 16.28 1.18 -30.69
C ASN A 348 15.97 -0.15 -31.38
N ARG A 349 16.10 -1.27 -30.66
CA ARG A 349 15.78 -2.61 -31.17
C ARG A 349 14.30 -2.80 -31.47
N PHE A 350 13.41 -2.17 -30.70
CA PHE A 350 11.96 -2.26 -30.87
C PHE A 350 11.30 -0.90 -31.10
N PRO A 351 11.46 -0.25 -32.28
CA PRO A 351 10.97 1.11 -32.54
C PRO A 351 9.47 1.34 -32.33
N LYS A 352 8.66 0.29 -32.51
CA LYS A 352 7.19 0.35 -32.35
C LYS A 352 6.72 0.17 -30.91
N TRP A 353 7.59 -0.31 -30.02
CA TRP A 353 7.30 -0.52 -28.59
C TRP A 353 7.62 0.74 -27.77
N ALA A 354 6.94 0.91 -26.63
CA ALA A 354 7.16 1.98 -25.66
C ALA A 354 7.19 3.40 -26.26
N LYS A 355 6.28 3.71 -27.21
CA LYS A 355 6.27 4.99 -27.95
C LYS A 355 6.23 6.24 -27.05
N GLY A 356 5.61 6.17 -25.86
CA GLY A 356 5.56 7.28 -24.90
C GLY A 356 6.92 7.66 -24.27
N TYR A 357 7.89 6.75 -24.37
CA TYR A 357 9.28 6.98 -23.96
C TYR A 357 10.16 7.40 -25.13
N ARG A 358 9.59 7.72 -26.29
CA ARG A 358 10.36 8.33 -27.39
C ARG A 358 10.47 9.83 -27.15
N GLY A 359 11.65 10.38 -27.41
CA GLY A 359 11.93 11.81 -27.24
C GLY A 359 13.03 12.06 -26.22
N GLU A 360 13.13 13.32 -25.79
CA GLU A 360 14.15 13.77 -24.87
C GLU A 360 14.07 13.00 -23.53
N ASN A 361 15.23 12.48 -23.09
CA ASN A 361 15.38 11.69 -21.88
C ASN A 361 14.40 10.49 -21.78
N GLY A 362 14.09 9.86 -22.91
CA GLY A 362 13.19 8.72 -23.02
C GLY A 362 13.60 7.50 -22.22
N SER A 363 14.86 7.07 -22.39
CA SER A 363 15.47 5.95 -21.66
C SER A 363 15.53 6.22 -20.16
N GLY A 364 15.89 7.44 -19.75
CA GLY A 364 15.89 7.84 -18.35
C GLY A 364 14.53 7.69 -17.68
N ARG A 365 13.46 8.14 -18.35
CA ARG A 365 12.09 7.93 -17.85
C ARG A 365 11.71 6.45 -17.78
N LEU A 366 12.09 5.65 -18.78
CA LEU A 366 11.77 4.22 -18.80
C LEU A 366 12.48 3.47 -17.68
N VAL A 367 13.76 3.77 -17.43
CA VAL A 367 14.54 3.19 -16.34
C VAL A 367 13.98 3.63 -14.98
N ALA A 368 13.64 4.90 -14.80
CA ALA A 368 13.03 5.37 -13.56
C ALA A 368 11.74 4.61 -13.24
N ASP A 369 10.82 4.49 -14.21
CA ASP A 369 9.55 3.79 -14.02
C ASP A 369 9.78 2.27 -13.79
N ALA A 370 10.73 1.67 -14.50
CA ALA A 370 11.10 0.26 -14.31
C ALA A 370 11.69 0.00 -12.91
N LEU A 371 12.56 0.90 -12.42
CA LEU A 371 13.12 0.81 -11.08
C LEU A 371 12.08 1.06 -9.99
N GLU A 372 11.08 1.92 -10.22
CA GLU A 372 9.93 2.07 -9.31
C GLU A 372 9.19 0.73 -9.16
N VAL A 373 8.92 0.05 -10.29
CA VAL A 373 8.32 -1.29 -10.28
C VAL A 373 9.19 -2.29 -9.50
N LEU A 374 10.47 -2.43 -9.85
CA LEU A 374 11.35 -3.41 -9.19
C LEU A 374 11.53 -3.14 -7.69
N THR A 375 11.56 -1.87 -7.29
CA THR A 375 11.64 -1.47 -5.88
C THR A 375 10.35 -1.80 -5.15
N ALA A 376 9.19 -1.52 -5.76
CA ALA A 376 7.87 -1.84 -5.19
C ALA A 376 7.67 -3.34 -4.97
N PHE A 377 8.25 -4.20 -5.83
CA PHE A 377 8.25 -5.66 -5.66
C PHE A 377 9.38 -6.19 -4.75
N GLY A 378 10.22 -5.31 -4.19
CA GLY A 378 11.32 -5.69 -3.32
C GLY A 378 12.41 -6.51 -4.03
N LEU A 379 12.58 -6.31 -5.35
CA LEU A 379 13.55 -7.05 -6.18
C LEU A 379 14.88 -6.33 -6.33
N VAL A 380 14.90 -5.01 -6.14
CA VAL A 380 16.13 -4.20 -6.17
C VAL A 380 16.17 -3.21 -5.02
N ARG A 381 17.37 -2.73 -4.70
CA ARG A 381 17.59 -1.56 -3.83
C ARG A 381 18.34 -0.51 -4.64
N VAL A 382 17.77 0.69 -4.72
CA VAL A 382 18.34 1.84 -5.43
C VAL A 382 18.89 2.83 -4.41
N GLY A 383 20.12 3.31 -4.60
CA GLY A 383 20.72 4.32 -3.74
C GLY A 383 22.11 4.74 -4.21
N GLY A 384 22.45 6.03 -4.06
CA GLY A 384 23.77 6.55 -4.43
C GLY A 384 24.12 6.40 -5.92
N GLY A 385 23.12 6.48 -6.81
CA GLY A 385 23.31 6.33 -8.26
C GLY A 385 23.52 4.89 -8.74
N VAL A 386 23.43 3.90 -7.84
CA VAL A 386 23.57 2.48 -8.17
C VAL A 386 22.34 1.68 -7.79
N VAL A 387 22.17 0.54 -8.46
CA VAL A 387 21.11 -0.43 -8.27
C VAL A 387 21.73 -1.76 -7.87
N ARG A 388 21.19 -2.39 -6.83
CA ARG A 388 21.60 -3.74 -6.39
C ARG A 388 20.40 -4.67 -6.50
N ALA A 389 20.58 -5.83 -7.11
CA ALA A 389 19.61 -6.92 -6.99
C ALA A 389 19.44 -7.32 -5.54
N ARG A 390 18.21 -7.62 -5.14
CA ARG A 390 17.91 -8.28 -3.87
C ARG A 390 17.82 -9.79 -4.08
N PRO A 391 18.02 -10.61 -3.05
CA PRO A 391 18.02 -12.06 -3.19
C PRO A 391 16.79 -12.64 -3.93
N ALA A 392 15.59 -12.09 -3.70
CA ALA A 392 14.37 -12.51 -4.39
C ALA A 392 14.37 -12.26 -5.92
N ALA A 393 15.26 -11.43 -6.45
CA ALA A 393 15.45 -11.27 -7.90
C ALA A 393 15.86 -12.58 -8.57
N ALA A 394 16.53 -13.49 -7.85
CA ALA A 394 16.93 -14.80 -8.36
C ALA A 394 15.75 -15.65 -8.87
N ARG A 395 14.52 -15.37 -8.40
CA ARG A 395 13.29 -15.98 -8.92
C ARG A 395 13.08 -15.75 -10.42
N TYR A 396 13.59 -14.64 -10.94
CA TYR A 396 13.40 -14.21 -12.32
C TYR A 396 14.63 -14.42 -13.18
N ALA A 397 15.70 -15.00 -12.62
CA ALA A 397 16.88 -15.35 -13.39
C ALA A 397 16.49 -16.34 -14.48
N VAL A 398 16.80 -16.01 -15.74
CA VAL A 398 16.52 -16.90 -16.85
C VAL A 398 17.45 -18.09 -16.75
N THR A 399 16.94 -19.23 -16.28
CA THR A 399 17.67 -20.49 -16.40
C THR A 399 17.67 -20.84 -17.89
N ARG A 400 18.80 -20.61 -18.57
CA ARG A 400 19.00 -21.16 -19.90
C ARG A 400 18.85 -22.67 -19.78
N THR A 401 17.75 -23.21 -20.27
CA THR A 401 17.59 -24.64 -20.47
C THR A 401 18.69 -25.04 -21.44
N SER A 402 19.69 -25.81 -20.98
CA SER A 402 20.65 -26.41 -21.91
C SER A 402 19.83 -27.31 -22.83
N THR A 403 19.84 -27.03 -24.12
CA THR A 403 19.25 -27.88 -25.14
C THR A 403 20.10 -29.14 -25.40
N ASP A 404 20.68 -29.72 -24.34
CA ASP A 404 21.56 -30.89 -24.43
C ASP A 404 20.86 -32.21 -24.04
N ASP A 405 19.58 -32.20 -23.66
CA ASP A 405 18.83 -33.41 -23.31
C ASP A 405 17.82 -33.85 -24.41
N VAL A 406 18.17 -33.61 -25.69
CA VAL A 406 17.47 -34.25 -26.82
C VAL A 406 18.50 -34.92 -27.74
N GLU A 407 19.27 -35.84 -27.19
CA GLU A 407 19.81 -36.96 -27.97
C GLU A 407 19.54 -38.27 -27.21
N ASP A 408 19.20 -39.28 -28.02
CA ASP A 408 19.03 -40.70 -27.72
C ASP A 408 17.72 -41.16 -27.07
N GLU A 409 16.78 -41.61 -27.92
CA GLU A 409 16.43 -43.04 -27.94
C GLU A 409 16.01 -43.48 -29.36
N PRO A 410 16.31 -44.73 -29.78
CA PRO A 410 16.38 -45.18 -31.17
C PRO A 410 15.04 -45.48 -31.87
#